data_AF-A0A7J6GDD2-F1
#
_entry.id   AF-A0A7J6GDD2-F1
#
_cell.length_a   1.000
_cell.length_b   1.000
_cell.length_c   1.000
_cell.angle_alpha   90.00
_cell.angle_beta   90.00
_cell.angle_gamma   90.00
#
_symmetry.space_group_name_H-M   'P 1'
#
loop_
_entity.id
_entity.type
_entity.pdbx_description
1 polymer ?
#
loop_
_entity_poly.entity_id
_entity_poly.type
_entity_poly.pdbx_seq_one_letter_code
_entity_poly.pdbx_strand_id
1 'polypeptide(L)'
;MVLSETNEDEKSSSSLSSEKVVYQKLREACEEWGCFRVINHGIPKSLMSDMKTFVRFLLDLPTEIKARNADIITGSGYVAPSVV
;
A
#
# COMPACT_ATOMS: atom_id res chain seq x y z
N MET A 1 22.83 11.52 5.08
CA MET A 1 23.20 12.72 4.30
C MET A 1 22.28 13.83 4.76
N VAL A 2 22.82 14.81 5.51
CA VAL A 2 22.09 15.98 6.02
C VAL A 2 22.30 17.09 5.00
N LEU A 3 21.24 17.79 4.58
CA LEU A 3 21.38 19.01 3.80
C LEU A 3 20.52 20.12 4.40
N SER A 4 21.22 21.22 4.63
CA SER A 4 20.84 22.50 5.22
C SER A 4 20.04 23.39 4.26
N GLU A 5 19.38 24.38 4.87
CA GLU A 5 18.36 25.30 4.34
C GLU A 5 18.81 26.17 3.14
N THR A 6 17.88 26.43 2.23
CA THR A 6 17.97 27.52 1.22
C THR A 6 16.63 28.26 1.05
N ASN A 7 16.76 29.55 0.73
CA ASN A 7 15.83 30.69 0.79
C ASN A 7 14.53 30.66 -0.04
N GLU A 8 13.59 31.53 0.34
CA GLU A 8 12.15 31.52 0.02
C GLU A 8 11.69 31.97 -1.39
N ASP A 9 12.57 32.41 -2.29
CA ASP A 9 12.19 32.85 -3.65
C ASP A 9 12.29 31.74 -4.73
N GLU A 10 12.82 30.55 -4.39
CA GLU A 10 12.93 29.35 -5.28
C GLU A 10 11.80 28.32 -5.08
N LYS A 11 10.70 28.71 -4.43
CA LYS A 11 9.71 27.76 -3.88
C LYS A 11 8.87 27.02 -4.93
N SER A 12 8.73 27.58 -6.14
CA SER A 12 7.93 26.99 -7.23
C SER A 12 8.71 26.02 -8.13
N SER A 13 9.99 26.29 -8.40
CA SER A 13 10.84 25.45 -9.28
C SER A 13 11.43 24.24 -8.53
N SER A 14 11.77 24.41 -7.26
CA SER A 14 12.38 23.35 -6.43
C SER A 14 11.43 22.16 -6.19
N SER A 15 10.14 22.44 -5.95
CA SER A 15 9.13 21.41 -5.68
C SER A 15 8.94 20.45 -6.86
N LEU A 16 8.92 20.96 -8.09
CA LEU A 16 8.78 20.15 -9.31
C LEU A 16 9.97 19.21 -9.57
N SER A 17 11.18 19.60 -9.14
CA SER A 17 12.37 18.75 -9.31
C SER A 17 12.31 17.52 -8.39
N SER A 18 11.82 17.71 -7.16
CA SER A 18 11.69 16.64 -6.17
C SER A 18 10.64 15.59 -6.59
N GLU A 19 9.50 16.03 -7.13
CA GLU A 19 8.47 15.13 -7.65
C GLU A 19 8.97 14.30 -8.83
N LYS A 20 9.66 14.93 -9.80
CA LYS A 20 10.26 14.21 -10.94
C LYS A 20 11.23 13.12 -10.50
N VAL A 21 12.05 13.38 -9.48
CA VAL A 21 12.98 12.39 -8.93
C VAL A 21 12.22 11.21 -8.30
N VAL A 22 11.11 11.47 -7.61
CA VAL A 22 10.28 10.40 -7.03
C VAL A 22 9.64 9.54 -8.12
N TYR A 23 9.06 10.15 -9.16
CA TYR A 23 8.46 9.41 -10.28
C TYR A 23 9.50 8.60 -11.08
N GLN A 24 10.71 9.13 -11.25
CA GLN A 24 11.78 8.42 -11.92
C GLN A 24 12.19 7.16 -11.14
N LYS A 25 12.40 7.29 -9.82
CA LYS A 25 12.70 6.14 -8.94
C LYS A 25 11.58 5.12 -8.91
N LEU A 26 10.33 5.57 -8.91
CA LEU A 26 9.16 4.71 -8.97
C LEU A 26 9.15 3.88 -10.26
N ARG A 27 9.40 4.53 -11.40
CA ARG A 27 9.49 3.86 -12.71
C ARG A 27 10.61 2.83 -12.72
N GLU A 28 11.81 3.20 -12.31
CA GLU A 28 12.97 2.31 -12.26
C GLU A 28 12.69 1.08 -11.39
N ALA A 29 12.09 1.26 -10.21
CA ALA A 29 11.74 0.13 -9.34
C ALA A 29 10.68 -0.79 -9.98
N CYS A 30 9.70 -0.24 -10.70
CA CYS A 30 8.73 -1.02 -11.45
C CYS A 30 9.36 -1.79 -12.63
N GLU A 31 10.29 -1.16 -13.37
CA GLU A 31 10.93 -1.75 -14.54
C GLU A 31 11.96 -2.84 -14.15
N GLU A 32 12.75 -2.60 -13.10
CA GLU A 32 13.82 -3.52 -12.69
C GLU A 32 13.32 -4.64 -11.76
N TRP A 33 12.43 -4.33 -10.81
CA TRP A 33 12.02 -5.26 -9.76
C TRP A 33 10.53 -5.63 -9.77
N GLY A 34 9.69 -4.90 -10.51
CA GLY A 34 8.24 -5.12 -10.57
C GLY A 34 7.47 -4.75 -9.29
N CYS A 35 8.16 -4.36 -8.21
CA CYS A 35 7.56 -3.96 -6.94
C CYS A 35 8.50 -3.08 -6.11
N PHE A 36 7.93 -2.37 -5.13
CA PHE A 36 8.68 -1.52 -4.21
C PHE A 36 7.92 -1.41 -2.88
N ARG A 37 8.62 -0.95 -1.83
CA ARG A 37 8.01 -0.66 -0.53
C ARG A 37 7.88 0.83 -0.32
N VAL A 38 6.67 1.30 -0.09
CA VAL A 38 6.43 2.66 0.39
C VAL A 38 6.69 2.71 1.89
N ILE A 39 7.57 3.60 2.31
CA ILE A 39 7.82 3.94 3.72
C ILE A 39 7.30 5.34 4.00
N ASN A 40 7.04 5.67 5.27
CA ASN A 40 6.51 6.98 5.68
C ASN A 40 5.21 7.37 4.96
N HIS A 41 4.37 6.39 4.63
CA HIS A 41 3.09 6.54 3.92
C HIS A 41 1.99 7.31 4.69
N GLY A 42 2.26 7.80 5.91
CA GLY A 42 1.28 8.52 6.74
C GLY A 42 0.20 7.65 7.40
N ILE A 43 -0.04 6.43 6.92
CA ILE A 43 -1.00 5.49 7.55
C ILE A 43 -0.56 5.14 8.98
N PRO A 44 -1.42 5.32 10.00
CA PRO A 44 -1.12 4.98 11.38
C PRO A 44 -0.82 3.48 11.57
N LYS A 45 0.23 3.17 12.33
CA LYS A 45 0.62 1.78 12.62
C LYS A 45 -0.46 1.02 13.41
N SER A 46 -1.19 1.71 14.30
CA SER A 46 -2.32 1.14 15.06
C SER A 46 -3.41 0.63 14.12
N LEU A 47 -3.84 1.46 13.16
CA LEU A 47 -4.84 1.08 12.16
C LEU A 47 -4.41 -0.16 11.35
N MET A 48 -3.16 -0.22 10.92
CA MET A 48 -2.64 -1.40 10.21
C MET A 48 -2.64 -2.66 11.10
N SER A 49 -2.36 -2.51 12.40
CA SER A 49 -2.39 -3.61 13.37
C SER A 49 -3.82 -4.10 13.61
N ASP A 50 -4.75 -3.18 13.83
CA ASP A 50 -6.16 -3.48 14.06
C ASP A 50 -6.78 -4.19 12.85
N MET A 51 -6.48 -3.70 11.63
CA MET A 51 -6.93 -4.35 10.41
C MET A 51 -6.40 -5.78 10.27
N LYS A 52 -5.13 -6.04 10.63
CA LYS A 52 -4.59 -7.40 10.64
C LYS A 52 -5.29 -8.29 11.66
N THR A 53 -5.60 -7.78 12.85
CA THR A 53 -6.35 -8.52 13.87
C THR A 53 -7.76 -8.84 13.38
N PHE A 54 -8.44 -7.86 12.78
CA PHE A 54 -9.79 -8.03 12.26
C PHE A 54 -9.85 -9.05 11.10
N VAL A 55 -8.89 -8.99 10.17
CA VAL A 55 -8.78 -9.97 9.07
C VAL A 55 -8.61 -11.39 9.62
N ARG A 56 -7.82 -11.60 10.67
CA ARG A 56 -7.71 -12.93 11.31
C ARG A 56 -9.06 -13.40 11.85
N PHE A 57 -9.75 -12.55 12.61
CA PHE A 57 -11.08 -12.86 13.13
C PHE A 57 -12.07 -13.23 12.01
N LEU A 58 -12.08 -12.48 10.91
CA LEU A 58 -12.94 -12.79 9.75
C LEU A 58 -12.61 -14.15 9.13
N LEU A 59 -11.34 -14.52 9.03
CA LEU A 59 -10.91 -15.80 8.46
C LEU A 59 -11.15 -16.98 9.40
N ASP A 60 -11.21 -16.74 10.72
CA ASP A 60 -11.57 -17.73 11.75
C ASP A 60 -13.08 -18.00 11.84
N LEU A 61 -13.93 -17.19 11.19
CA LEU A 61 -15.36 -17.45 11.12
C LEU A 61 -15.65 -18.80 10.42
N PRO A 62 -16.76 -19.48 10.76
CA PRO A 62 -17.21 -20.68 10.06
C PRO A 62 -17.30 -20.47 8.54
N THR A 63 -16.98 -21.53 7.79
CA THR A 63 -16.98 -21.50 6.32
C THR A 63 -18.32 -21.05 5.76
N GLU A 64 -19.43 -21.43 6.39
CA GLU A 64 -20.79 -21.08 5.99
C GLU A 64 -21.05 -19.57 6.11
N ILE A 65 -20.40 -18.89 7.07
CA ILE A 65 -20.50 -17.43 7.23
C ILE A 65 -19.63 -16.75 6.19
N LYS A 66 -18.38 -17.22 5.99
CA LYS A 66 -17.47 -16.67 4.98
C LYS A 66 -18.04 -16.79 3.56
N ALA A 67 -18.72 -17.90 3.25
CA ALA A 67 -19.41 -18.14 1.98
C ALA A 67 -20.55 -17.15 1.69
N ARG A 68 -21.03 -16.38 2.69
CA ARG A 68 -22.00 -15.29 2.45
C ARG A 68 -21.37 -14.08 1.78
N ASN A 69 -20.04 -13.94 1.82
CA ASN A 69 -19.32 -12.96 1.03
C ASN A 69 -19.26 -13.45 -0.44
N ALA A 70 -20.37 -13.24 -1.16
CA ALA A 70 -20.52 -13.67 -2.55
C ALA A 70 -19.82 -12.70 -3.53
N ASP A 71 -19.50 -13.23 -4.71
CA ASP A 71 -18.96 -12.43 -5.81
C ASP A 71 -19.99 -11.37 -6.25
N ILE A 72 -19.53 -10.13 -6.34
CA ILE A 72 -20.19 -9.06 -7.10
C ILE A 72 -19.51 -8.94 -8.47
N ILE A 73 -18.20 -9.11 -8.47
CA ILE A 73 -17.36 -9.31 -9.66
C ILE A 73 -16.69 -10.68 -9.48
N THR A 74 -16.52 -11.43 -10.57
CA THR A 74 -15.87 -12.75 -10.52
C THR A 74 -14.57 -12.71 -9.72
N GLY A 75 -14.48 -13.52 -8.66
CA GLY A 75 -13.33 -13.62 -7.77
C GLY A 75 -13.24 -12.55 -6.67
N SER A 76 -14.25 -11.70 -6.47
CA SER A 76 -14.26 -10.67 -5.42
C SER A 76 -14.72 -11.18 -4.05
N GLY A 77 -15.39 -12.32 -4.01
CA GLY A 77 -15.97 -12.93 -2.83
C GLY A 77 -14.98 -13.81 -2.06
N TYR A 78 -15.52 -14.60 -1.14
CA TYR A 78 -14.73 -15.57 -0.38
C TYR A 78 -14.28 -16.73 -1.26
N VAL A 79 -12.98 -17.03 -1.21
CA VAL A 79 -12.38 -18.19 -1.86
C VAL A 79 -11.96 -19.17 -0.77
N ALA A 80 -12.53 -20.38 -0.80
CA ALA A 80 -12.12 -21.44 0.11
C ALA A 80 -10.67 -21.87 -0.17
N PRO A 81 -9.91 -22.31 0.85
CA PRO A 81 -8.56 -22.83 0.64
C PRO A 81 -8.57 -23.97 -0.38
N SER A 82 -7.66 -23.92 -1.34
CA SER A 82 -7.43 -25.04 -2.25
C SER A 82 -6.89 -26.23 -1.46
N VAL A 83 -7.47 -27.41 -1.66
CA VAL A 83 -6.85 -28.64 -1.18
C VAL A 83 -5.57 -28.85 -2.00
N VAL A 84 -4.43 -28.91 -1.32
CA VAL A 84 -3.11 -29.13 -1.93
C VAL A 84 -2.86 -30.62 -2.06
#